data_AF-A0A7J4IPV7-F1
#
_entry.id   AF-A0A7J4IPV7-F1
#
_cell.length_a   1.000
_cell.length_b   1.000
_cell.length_c   1.000
_cell.angle_alpha   90.00
_cell.angle_beta   90.00
_cell.angle_gamma   90.00
#
_symmetry.space_group_name_H-M   'P 1'
#
loop_
_entity.id
_entity.type
_entity.pdbx_description
1 polymer ?
#
loop_
_entity_poly.entity_id
_entity_poly.type
_entity_poly.pdbx_seq_one_letter_code
_entity_poly.pdbx_strand_id
1 'polypeptide(L)'
;MEDWVSVGYLISASLFIFGLKKLGHPRTAPYGNQLGALGMFVAVITTVLSMHLAGGAEWTLIVAGMIIGSSIGYWMAVKVEMTGMPELVALFNGFGGAASALVALSEVTKYINDANTLPTGLELTVTMVAAGLSALVGWMTLTGSLLAMYKLKGGVEIFGKWLRTPTWGPPWLNIVKVLLVVAVLVLIFMSIEDPTNVQYLWGIIAISCLLGIILVL
;
A
#
# COMPACT_ATOMS: atom_id res chain seq x y z
N MET A 1 12.53 5.14 -25.30
CA MET A 1 11.58 4.24 -24.61
C MET A 1 12.15 2.85 -24.73
N GLU A 2 12.38 2.20 -23.61
CA GLU A 2 12.84 0.82 -23.59
C GLU A 2 11.63 -0.10 -23.78
N ASP A 3 11.25 -0.36 -25.05
CA ASP A 3 10.03 -1.10 -25.41
C ASP A 3 9.90 -2.47 -24.70
N TRP A 4 11.03 -3.06 -24.31
CA TRP A 4 11.10 -4.31 -23.56
C TRP A 4 10.48 -4.22 -22.16
N VAL A 5 10.50 -3.04 -21.50
CA VAL A 5 9.90 -2.82 -20.17
C VAL A 5 8.39 -2.97 -20.25
N SER A 6 7.77 -2.31 -21.24
CA SER A 6 6.33 -2.40 -21.50
C SER A 6 5.90 -3.84 -21.80
N VAL A 7 6.70 -4.58 -22.57
CA VAL A 7 6.46 -6.00 -22.84
C VAL A 7 6.55 -6.84 -21.57
N GLY A 8 7.56 -6.59 -20.71
CA GLY A 8 7.68 -7.27 -19.42
C GLY A 8 6.46 -7.05 -18.51
N TYR A 9 5.98 -5.80 -18.41
CA TYR A 9 4.76 -5.48 -17.66
C TYR A 9 3.49 -6.09 -18.28
N LEU A 10 3.39 -6.16 -19.61
CA LEU A 10 2.28 -6.83 -20.29
C LEU A 10 2.27 -8.35 -20.00
N ILE A 11 3.43 -9.00 -20.01
CA ILE A 11 3.56 -10.42 -19.67
C ILE A 11 3.15 -10.64 -18.21
N SER A 12 3.66 -9.83 -17.28
CA SER A 12 3.28 -9.88 -15.86
C SER A 12 1.77 -9.72 -15.66
N ALA A 13 1.16 -8.69 -16.25
CA ALA A 13 -0.27 -8.44 -16.17
C ALA A 13 -1.09 -9.62 -16.71
N SER A 14 -0.66 -10.20 -17.84
CA SER A 14 -1.29 -11.39 -18.42
C SER A 14 -1.24 -12.59 -17.46
N LEU A 15 -0.08 -12.85 -16.85
CA LEU A 15 0.10 -13.92 -15.87
C LEU A 15 -0.80 -13.74 -14.64
N PHE A 16 -0.93 -12.52 -14.11
CA PHE A 16 -1.87 -12.22 -13.02
C PHE A 16 -3.33 -12.47 -13.41
N ILE A 17 -3.75 -12.04 -14.60
CA ILE A 17 -5.13 -12.28 -15.09
C ILE A 17 -5.41 -13.78 -15.19
N PHE A 18 -4.51 -14.56 -15.79
CA PHE A 18 -4.68 -16.01 -15.88
C PHE A 18 -4.59 -16.70 -14.51
N GLY A 19 -3.72 -16.21 -13.63
CA GLY A 19 -3.60 -16.68 -12.24
C GLY A 19 -4.91 -16.53 -11.47
N LEU A 20 -5.49 -15.32 -11.46
CA LEU A 20 -6.78 -15.03 -10.82
C LEU A 20 -7.92 -15.87 -11.42
N LYS A 21 -7.95 -16.01 -12.75
CA LYS A 21 -8.95 -16.86 -13.42
C LYS A 21 -8.87 -18.32 -12.96
N LYS A 22 -7.66 -18.85 -12.77
CA LYS A 22 -7.42 -20.24 -12.34
C LYS A 22 -7.63 -20.45 -10.85
N LEU A 23 -7.46 -19.41 -10.01
CA LEU A 23 -7.81 -19.45 -8.58
C LEU A 23 -9.31 -19.64 -8.33
N GLY A 24 -10.17 -19.26 -9.27
CA GLY A 24 -11.62 -19.42 -9.16
C GLY A 24 -12.15 -20.86 -9.22
N HIS A 25 -11.30 -21.87 -9.43
CA HIS A 25 -11.71 -23.29 -9.42
C HIS A 25 -10.74 -24.15 -8.59
N PRO A 26 -11.23 -24.99 -7.65
CA PRO A 26 -10.36 -25.77 -6.75
C PRO A 26 -9.32 -26.63 -7.47
N ARG A 27 -9.69 -27.26 -8.58
CA ARG A 27 -8.80 -28.12 -9.38
C ARG A 27 -7.62 -27.37 -10.01
N THR A 28 -7.78 -26.08 -10.28
CA THR A 28 -6.77 -25.24 -10.93
C THR A 28 -6.10 -24.25 -9.96
N ALA A 29 -6.56 -24.16 -8.71
CA ALA A 29 -6.07 -23.18 -7.75
C ALA A 29 -4.55 -23.25 -7.48
N PRO A 30 -3.91 -24.42 -7.33
CA PRO A 30 -2.46 -24.49 -7.14
C PRO A 30 -1.69 -23.90 -8.34
N TYR A 31 -2.14 -24.19 -9.56
CA TYR A 31 -1.55 -23.64 -10.77
C TYR A 31 -1.82 -22.13 -10.91
N GLY A 32 -3.01 -21.68 -10.54
CA GLY A 32 -3.34 -20.24 -10.50
C GLY A 32 -2.42 -19.46 -9.57
N ASN A 33 -2.10 -20.01 -8.40
CA ASN A 33 -1.16 -19.42 -7.47
C ASN A 33 0.27 -19.35 -8.06
N GLN A 34 0.72 -20.40 -8.74
CA GLN A 34 2.03 -20.42 -9.41
C GLN A 34 2.13 -19.36 -10.52
N LEU A 35 1.07 -19.17 -11.32
CA LEU A 35 1.01 -18.12 -12.33
C LEU A 35 1.10 -16.72 -11.70
N GLY A 36 0.41 -16.50 -10.58
CA GLY A 36 0.51 -15.24 -9.82
C GLY A 36 1.92 -14.98 -9.31
N ALA A 37 2.58 -15.99 -8.74
CA ALA A 37 3.97 -15.90 -8.29
C ALA A 37 4.93 -15.59 -9.46
N LEU A 38 4.74 -16.23 -10.61
CA LEU A 38 5.52 -15.96 -11.82
C LEU A 38 5.28 -14.53 -12.34
N GLY A 39 4.04 -14.05 -12.31
CA GLY A 39 3.70 -12.67 -12.67
C GLY A 39 4.46 -11.66 -11.82
N MET A 40 4.42 -11.83 -10.49
CA MET A 40 5.17 -10.96 -9.56
C MET A 40 6.68 -11.02 -9.82
N PHE A 41 7.23 -12.22 -10.05
CA PHE A 41 8.65 -12.40 -10.37
C PHE A 41 9.07 -11.64 -11.64
N VAL A 42 8.27 -11.74 -12.72
CA VAL A 42 8.50 -11.00 -13.97
C VAL A 42 8.45 -9.49 -13.73
N ALA A 43 7.47 -8.99 -12.95
CA ALA A 43 7.36 -7.57 -12.63
C ALA A 43 8.61 -7.05 -11.90
N VAL A 44 9.03 -7.73 -10.83
CA VAL A 44 10.23 -7.35 -10.05
C VAL A 44 11.46 -7.33 -10.94
N ILE A 45 11.71 -8.39 -11.72
CA ILE A 45 12.88 -8.45 -12.60
C ILE A 45 12.86 -7.34 -13.64
N THR A 46 11.70 -7.08 -14.26
CA THR A 46 11.55 -6.02 -15.27
C THR A 46 11.92 -4.66 -14.68
N THR A 47 11.36 -4.31 -13.51
CA THR A 47 11.65 -3.05 -12.83
C THR A 47 13.11 -2.96 -12.39
N VAL A 48 13.66 -4.02 -11.79
CA VAL A 48 15.05 -4.05 -11.32
C VAL A 48 16.04 -3.89 -12.48
N LEU A 49 15.84 -4.62 -13.59
CA LEU A 49 16.69 -4.49 -14.78
C LEU A 49 16.59 -3.09 -15.38
N SER A 50 15.40 -2.51 -15.43
CA SER A 50 15.20 -1.16 -15.96
C SER A 50 15.95 -0.11 -15.12
N MET A 51 15.89 -0.24 -13.78
CA MET A 51 16.65 0.61 -12.87
C MET A 51 18.17 0.42 -13.01
N HIS A 52 18.64 -0.78 -13.34
CA HIS A 52 20.05 -1.05 -13.61
C HIS A 52 20.55 -0.35 -14.86
N LEU A 53 19.77 -0.41 -15.94
CA LEU A 53 20.12 0.23 -17.20
C LEU A 53 20.01 1.76 -17.11
N ALA A 54 19.05 2.28 -16.35
CA ALA A 54 18.89 3.73 -16.15
C ALA A 54 20.04 4.37 -15.35
N GLY A 55 20.73 3.61 -14.51
CA GLY A 55 21.80 4.10 -13.64
C GLY A 55 21.28 4.85 -12.40
N GLY A 56 22.12 5.02 -11.37
CA GLY A 56 21.78 5.78 -10.16
C GLY A 56 20.95 5.03 -9.10
N ALA A 57 20.69 3.74 -9.28
CA ALA A 57 19.96 2.94 -8.30
C ALA A 57 20.83 2.63 -7.06
N GLU A 58 20.27 2.85 -5.87
CA GLU A 58 20.88 2.45 -4.59
C GLU A 58 20.72 0.95 -4.35
N TRP A 59 21.51 0.14 -5.05
CA TRP A 59 21.47 -1.32 -5.02
C TRP A 59 21.51 -1.92 -3.63
N THR A 60 22.31 -1.33 -2.74
CA THR A 60 22.40 -1.76 -1.34
C THR A 60 21.05 -1.70 -0.64
N LEU A 61 20.30 -0.59 -0.78
CA LEU A 61 18.98 -0.45 -0.16
C LEU A 61 17.93 -1.35 -0.81
N ILE A 62 17.94 -1.46 -2.14
CA ILE A 62 16.98 -2.30 -2.89
C ILE A 62 17.14 -3.77 -2.50
N VAL A 63 18.38 -4.28 -2.55
CA VAL A 63 18.67 -5.69 -2.23
C VAL A 63 18.44 -5.96 -0.74
N ALA A 64 18.86 -5.06 0.16
CA ALA A 64 18.60 -5.20 1.58
C ALA A 64 17.10 -5.23 1.89
N GLY A 65 16.32 -4.30 1.32
CA GLY A 65 14.87 -4.26 1.49
C GLY A 65 14.18 -5.53 0.98
N MET A 66 14.59 -6.02 -0.19
CA MET A 66 14.05 -7.26 -0.76
C MET A 66 14.36 -8.47 0.12
N ILE A 67 15.60 -8.63 0.58
CA ILE A 67 16.01 -9.74 1.44
C ILE A 67 15.29 -9.68 2.78
N ILE A 68 15.30 -8.52 3.45
CA ILE A 68 14.68 -8.37 4.77
C ILE A 68 13.16 -8.58 4.67
N GLY A 69 12.49 -7.91 3.72
CA GLY A 69 11.05 -8.00 3.55
C GLY A 69 10.59 -9.42 3.18
N SER A 70 11.25 -10.06 2.21
CA SER A 70 10.91 -11.43 1.80
C SER A 70 11.19 -12.46 2.90
N SER A 71 12.29 -12.30 3.67
CA SER A 71 12.62 -13.20 4.78
C SER A 71 11.61 -13.11 5.91
N ILE A 72 11.24 -11.90 6.32
CA ILE A 72 10.22 -11.69 7.37
C ILE A 72 8.87 -12.21 6.87
N GLY A 73 8.48 -11.90 5.63
CA GLY A 73 7.24 -12.38 5.02
C GLY A 73 7.16 -13.90 4.97
N TYR A 74 8.23 -14.56 4.51
CA TYR A 74 8.34 -16.02 4.47
C TYR A 74 8.24 -16.64 5.87
N TRP A 75 8.99 -16.09 6.84
CA TRP A 75 8.98 -16.59 8.21
C TRP A 75 7.59 -16.48 8.86
N MET A 76 6.90 -15.33 8.68
CA MET A 76 5.54 -15.16 9.19
C MET A 76 4.56 -16.13 8.52
N ALA A 77 4.67 -16.33 7.21
CA ALA A 77 3.77 -17.20 6.45
C ALA A 77 3.90 -18.69 6.80
N VAL A 78 5.11 -19.18 7.07
CA VAL A 78 5.35 -20.59 7.40
C VAL A 78 5.06 -20.90 8.87
N LYS A 79 5.20 -19.92 9.77
CA LYS A 79 5.05 -20.13 11.20
C LYS A 79 3.60 -19.98 11.71
N VAL A 80 2.73 -19.30 10.96
CA VAL A 80 1.34 -19.09 11.40
C VAL A 80 0.56 -20.41 11.36
N GLU A 81 -0.31 -20.62 12.36
CA GLU A 81 -1.27 -21.73 12.33
C GLU A 81 -2.39 -21.45 11.32
N MET A 82 -3.00 -22.51 10.77
CA MET A 82 -4.12 -22.36 9.81
C MET A 82 -5.34 -21.63 10.41
N THR A 83 -5.50 -21.67 11.72
CA THR A 83 -6.51 -20.91 12.49
C THR A 83 -6.24 -19.41 12.49
N GLY A 84 -4.96 -19.01 12.43
CA GLY A 84 -4.49 -17.62 12.40
C GLY A 84 -4.33 -17.03 10.99
N MET A 85 -4.77 -17.76 9.96
CA MET A 85 -4.65 -17.31 8.57
C MET A 85 -5.41 -15.99 8.30
N PRO A 86 -6.64 -15.78 8.82
CA PRO A 86 -7.35 -14.50 8.62
C PRO A 86 -6.58 -13.28 9.14
N GLU A 87 -5.92 -13.39 10.29
CA GLU A 87 -5.10 -12.35 10.90
C GLU A 87 -3.87 -12.02 10.05
N LEU A 88 -3.20 -13.06 9.57
CA LEU A 88 -2.02 -12.90 8.72
C LEU A 88 -2.38 -12.22 7.39
N VAL A 89 -3.50 -12.61 6.77
CA VAL A 89 -3.99 -12.00 5.53
C VAL A 89 -4.33 -10.53 5.75
N ALA A 90 -4.98 -10.19 6.86
CA ALA A 90 -5.26 -8.80 7.22
C ALA A 90 -3.96 -7.99 7.35
N LEU A 91 -2.97 -8.52 8.07
CA LEU A 91 -1.67 -7.88 8.27
C LEU A 91 -0.91 -7.67 6.94
N PHE A 92 -0.85 -8.69 6.08
CA PHE A 92 -0.17 -8.60 4.77
C PHE A 92 -0.82 -7.58 3.84
N ASN A 93 -2.14 -7.45 3.86
CA ASN A 93 -2.82 -6.36 3.15
C ASN A 93 -2.39 -4.99 3.69
N GLY A 94 -2.24 -4.88 5.01
CA GLY A 94 -1.73 -3.67 5.67
C GLY A 94 -0.33 -3.28 5.20
N PHE A 95 0.58 -4.25 5.05
CA PHE A 95 1.92 -4.00 4.50
C PHE A 95 1.89 -3.59 3.02
N GLY A 96 0.98 -4.13 2.22
CA GLY A 96 0.74 -3.66 0.85
C GLY A 96 0.29 -2.19 0.82
N GLY A 97 -0.63 -1.82 1.71
CA GLY A 97 -1.05 -0.43 1.91
C GLY A 97 0.12 0.48 2.34
N ALA A 98 0.93 0.04 3.29
CA ALA A 98 2.12 0.77 3.72
C ALA A 98 3.13 0.99 2.58
N ALA A 99 3.35 -0.01 1.73
CA ALA A 99 4.23 0.13 0.57
C ALA A 99 3.72 1.22 -0.39
N SER A 100 2.42 1.21 -0.73
CA SER A 100 1.80 2.26 -1.56
C SER A 100 1.93 3.65 -0.93
N ALA A 101 1.69 3.74 0.38
CA ALA A 101 1.80 4.99 1.13
C ALA A 101 3.24 5.55 1.17
N LEU A 102 4.24 4.68 1.33
CA LEU A 102 5.65 5.06 1.32
C LEU A 102 6.13 5.50 -0.07
N VAL A 103 5.64 4.87 -1.14
CA VAL A 103 5.91 5.31 -2.51
C VAL A 103 5.35 6.72 -2.74
N ALA A 104 4.10 6.97 -2.33
CA ALA A 104 3.52 8.31 -2.40
C ALA A 104 4.29 9.36 -1.60
N LEU A 105 4.70 9.00 -0.37
CA LEU A 105 5.52 9.88 0.48
C LEU A 105 6.87 10.18 -0.15
N SER A 106 7.55 9.17 -0.71
CA SER A 106 8.82 9.32 -1.42
C SER A 106 8.70 10.29 -2.59
N GLU A 107 7.63 10.16 -3.38
CA GLU A 107 7.38 11.00 -4.56
C GLU A 107 7.15 12.47 -4.15
N VAL A 108 6.32 12.73 -3.15
CA VAL A 108 6.08 14.11 -2.67
C VAL A 108 7.31 14.70 -1.99
N THR A 109 8.04 13.90 -1.20
CA THR A 109 9.26 14.35 -0.50
C THR A 109 10.37 14.76 -1.47
N LYS A 110 10.47 14.10 -2.63
CA LYS A 110 11.38 14.50 -3.70
C LYS A 110 11.14 15.95 -4.14
N TYR A 111 9.89 16.34 -4.33
CA TYR A 111 9.51 17.71 -4.72
C TYR A 111 9.71 18.74 -3.61
N ILE A 112 9.50 18.34 -2.34
CA ILE A 112 9.77 19.20 -1.19
C ILE A 112 11.27 19.49 -1.05
N ASN A 113 12.13 18.49 -1.26
CA ASN A 113 13.57 18.62 -1.08
C ASN A 113 14.28 19.31 -2.25
N ASP A 114 13.78 19.14 -3.48
CA ASP A 114 14.33 19.80 -4.65
C ASP A 114 13.21 20.39 -5.53
N ALA A 115 12.93 21.67 -5.29
CA ALA A 115 11.89 22.39 -6.00
C ALA A 115 12.13 22.50 -7.52
N ASN A 116 13.36 22.28 -7.99
CA ASN A 116 13.67 22.30 -9.44
C ASN A 116 13.12 21.06 -10.16
N THR A 117 12.76 20.01 -9.42
CA THR A 117 12.20 18.78 -9.97
C THR A 117 10.68 18.80 -10.07
N LEU A 118 10.02 19.90 -9.66
CA LEU A 118 8.57 19.99 -9.72
C LEU A 118 8.06 19.89 -11.16
N PRO A 119 7.14 18.95 -11.45
CA PRO A 119 6.40 18.95 -12.71
C PRO A 119 5.53 20.21 -12.82
N THR A 120 5.14 20.56 -14.05
CA THR A 120 4.32 21.76 -14.32
C THR A 120 3.05 21.41 -15.08
N GLY A 121 2.03 22.26 -14.96
CA GLY A 121 0.75 22.09 -15.67
C GLY A 121 0.02 20.79 -15.30
N LEU A 122 -0.42 20.05 -16.31
CA LEU A 122 -1.21 18.83 -16.12
C LEU A 122 -0.44 17.72 -15.38
N GLU A 123 0.87 17.63 -15.60
CA GLU A 123 1.72 16.62 -14.95
C GLU A 123 1.74 16.80 -13.43
N LEU A 124 1.82 18.05 -12.96
CA LEU A 124 1.73 18.36 -11.53
C LEU A 124 0.41 17.86 -10.94
N THR A 125 -0.71 18.20 -11.58
CA THR A 125 -2.04 17.80 -11.13
C THR A 125 -2.17 16.29 -11.06
N VAL A 126 -1.74 15.57 -12.10
CA VAL A 126 -1.81 14.11 -12.13
C VAL A 126 -0.94 13.49 -11.05
N THR A 127 0.30 13.96 -10.87
CA THR A 127 1.22 13.42 -9.88
C THR A 127 0.72 13.68 -8.45
N MET A 128 0.26 14.89 -8.15
CA MET A 128 -0.24 15.24 -6.80
C MET A 128 -1.52 14.49 -6.46
N VAL A 129 -2.45 14.34 -7.41
CA VAL A 129 -3.67 13.56 -7.20
C VAL A 129 -3.34 12.07 -7.04
N ALA A 130 -2.47 11.51 -7.88
CA ALA A 130 -2.08 10.10 -7.79
C ALA A 130 -1.33 9.77 -6.50
N ALA A 131 -0.39 10.63 -6.08
CA ALA A 131 0.33 10.49 -4.83
C ALA A 131 -0.61 10.67 -3.64
N GLY A 132 -1.47 11.69 -3.66
CA GLY A 132 -2.46 11.95 -2.62
C GLY A 132 -3.43 10.79 -2.41
N LEU A 133 -3.99 10.24 -3.49
CA LEU A 133 -4.88 9.07 -3.43
C LEU A 133 -4.14 7.80 -2.99
N SER A 134 -2.91 7.59 -3.46
CA SER A 134 -2.05 6.49 -3.03
C SER A 134 -1.73 6.56 -1.53
N ALA A 135 -1.49 7.77 -1.00
CA ALA A 135 -1.31 8.01 0.43
C ALA A 135 -2.60 7.76 1.22
N LEU A 136 -3.74 8.29 0.74
CA LEU A 136 -5.05 8.07 1.37
C LEU A 136 -5.36 6.59 1.52
N VAL A 137 -5.34 5.85 0.40
CA VAL A 137 -5.66 4.41 0.41
C VAL A 137 -4.60 3.64 1.19
N GLY A 138 -3.31 3.93 0.99
CA GLY A 138 -2.23 3.19 1.64
C GLY A 138 -2.24 3.28 3.17
N TRP A 139 -2.28 4.50 3.73
CA TRP A 139 -2.27 4.72 5.19
C TRP A 139 -3.57 4.24 5.86
N MET A 140 -4.70 4.40 5.18
CA MET A 140 -5.98 3.86 5.61
C MET A 140 -5.97 2.33 5.65
N THR A 141 -5.45 1.68 4.61
CA THR A 141 -5.34 0.22 4.56
C THR A 141 -4.40 -0.29 5.66
N LEU A 142 -3.24 0.34 5.88
CA LEU A 142 -2.32 -0.07 6.94
C LEU A 142 -2.99 -0.08 8.32
N THR A 143 -3.58 1.05 8.71
CA THR A 143 -4.18 1.22 10.04
C THR A 143 -5.46 0.41 10.21
N GLY A 144 -6.29 0.33 9.17
CA GLY A 144 -7.47 -0.52 9.15
C GLY A 144 -7.13 -2.00 9.26
N SER A 145 -6.14 -2.48 8.51
CA SER A 145 -5.65 -3.86 8.57
C SER A 145 -5.11 -4.24 9.95
N LEU A 146 -4.38 -3.34 10.62
CA LEU A 146 -3.90 -3.57 11.98
C LEU A 146 -5.08 -3.75 12.95
N LEU A 147 -6.08 -2.86 12.89
CA LEU A 147 -7.27 -3.00 13.74
C LEU A 147 -8.07 -4.26 13.41
N ALA A 148 -8.20 -4.62 12.13
CA ALA A 148 -8.89 -5.84 11.70
C ALA A 148 -8.19 -7.09 12.23
N MET A 149 -6.85 -7.14 12.18
CA MET A 149 -6.06 -8.22 12.77
C MET A 149 -6.33 -8.34 14.28
N TYR A 150 -6.36 -7.24 15.02
CA TYR A 150 -6.63 -7.26 16.45
C TYR A 150 -8.09 -7.64 16.79
N LYS A 151 -9.05 -7.26 15.94
CA LYS A 151 -10.45 -7.70 16.07
C LYS A 151 -10.56 -9.22 15.97
N LEU A 152 -9.85 -9.84 15.03
CA LEU A 152 -9.83 -11.29 14.84
C LEU A 152 -9.14 -12.02 16.01
N LYS A 153 -8.08 -11.44 16.58
CA LYS A 153 -7.43 -11.92 17.81
C LYS A 153 -8.29 -11.79 19.08
N GLY A 154 -9.46 -11.15 19.00
CA GLY A 154 -10.39 -10.98 20.13
C GLY A 154 -10.11 -9.77 21.04
N GLY A 155 -9.18 -8.89 20.65
CA GLY A 155 -8.85 -7.67 21.41
C GLY A 155 -7.39 -7.23 21.28
N VAL A 156 -7.07 -6.15 21.99
CA VAL A 156 -5.72 -5.59 22.13
C VAL A 156 -5.38 -5.55 23.61
N GLU A 157 -4.18 -5.99 23.98
CA GLU A 157 -3.65 -5.77 25.31
C GLU A 157 -3.01 -4.38 25.39
N ILE A 158 -3.58 -3.49 26.20
CA ILE A 158 -3.10 -2.12 26.38
C ILE A 158 -2.79 -1.94 27.87
N PHE A 159 -1.53 -1.66 28.21
CA PHE A 159 -1.05 -1.50 29.60
C PHE A 159 -1.43 -2.67 30.53
N GLY A 160 -1.33 -3.91 30.04
CA GLY A 160 -1.66 -5.12 30.80
C GLY A 160 -3.17 -5.36 30.99
N LYS A 161 -4.03 -4.56 30.35
CA LYS A 161 -5.49 -4.77 30.34
C LYS A 161 -5.95 -5.20 28.96
N TRP A 162 -6.69 -6.30 28.91
CA TRP A 162 -7.31 -6.78 27.68
C TRP A 162 -8.50 -5.90 27.31
N LEU A 163 -8.36 -5.11 26.25
CA LEU A 163 -9.43 -4.29 25.69
C LEU A 163 -10.05 -5.02 24.50
N ARG A 164 -11.34 -5.35 24.62
CA ARG A 164 -12.10 -5.84 23.47
C ARG A 164 -12.31 -4.70 22.49
N THR A 165 -11.93 -4.91 21.24
CA THR A 165 -12.19 -3.96 20.15
C THR A 165 -13.70 -3.88 19.91
N PRO A 166 -14.30 -2.68 19.81
CA PRO A 166 -15.72 -2.52 19.51
C PRO A 166 -16.08 -3.21 18.18
N THR A 167 -17.19 -3.95 18.17
CA THR A 167 -17.69 -4.59 16.94
C THR A 167 -18.35 -3.60 16.00
N TRP A 168 -19.03 -2.59 16.55
CA TRP A 168 -19.75 -1.57 15.80
C TRP A 168 -19.58 -0.18 16.41
N GLY A 169 -19.24 0.79 15.56
CA GLY A 169 -19.29 2.20 15.88
C GLY A 169 -20.73 2.73 15.99
N PRO A 170 -20.95 3.80 16.77
CA PRO A 170 -22.25 4.46 16.84
C PRO A 170 -22.61 5.13 15.49
N PRO A 171 -23.90 5.28 15.14
CA PRO A 171 -24.31 5.78 13.82
C PRO A 171 -23.74 7.16 13.43
N TRP A 172 -23.49 8.03 14.41
CA TRP A 172 -22.89 9.35 14.17
C TRP A 172 -21.47 9.27 13.60
N LEU A 173 -20.77 8.16 13.83
CA LEU A 173 -19.42 7.92 13.30
C LEU A 173 -19.41 7.85 11.77
N ASN A 174 -20.53 7.51 11.13
CA ASN A 174 -20.65 7.51 9.67
C ASN A 174 -20.50 8.90 9.06
N ILE A 175 -21.03 9.93 9.73
CA ILE A 175 -20.86 11.33 9.31
C ILE A 175 -19.38 11.71 9.41
N VAL A 176 -18.71 11.32 10.49
CA VAL A 176 -17.27 11.56 10.67
C VAL A 176 -16.44 10.87 9.59
N LYS A 177 -16.75 9.61 9.24
CA LYS A 177 -16.09 8.89 8.13
C LYS A 177 -16.13 9.69 6.84
N VAL A 178 -17.32 10.17 6.45
CA VAL A 178 -17.50 10.98 5.23
C VAL A 178 -16.74 12.30 5.32
N LEU A 179 -16.81 13.00 6.45
CA LEU A 179 -16.10 14.26 6.65
C LEU A 179 -14.58 14.11 6.54
N LEU A 180 -14.02 13.02 7.09
CA LEU A 180 -12.57 12.76 7.00
C LEU A 180 -12.14 12.43 5.57
N VAL A 181 -12.94 11.66 4.81
CA VAL A 181 -12.67 11.42 3.39
C VAL A 181 -12.67 12.74 2.61
N VAL A 182 -13.70 13.57 2.81
CA VAL A 182 -13.80 14.88 2.16
C VAL A 182 -12.63 15.78 2.56
N ALA A 183 -12.24 15.79 3.84
CA ALA A 183 -11.09 16.56 4.31
C ALA A 183 -9.79 16.14 3.60
N VAL A 184 -9.54 14.83 3.43
CA VAL A 184 -8.36 14.38 2.68
C VAL A 184 -8.43 14.80 1.22
N LEU A 185 -9.59 14.68 0.55
CA LEU A 185 -9.75 15.12 -0.84
C LEU A 185 -9.50 16.63 -0.99
N VAL A 186 -9.94 17.44 -0.03
CA VAL A 186 -9.64 18.89 0.01
C VAL A 186 -8.15 19.13 0.19
N LEU A 187 -7.48 18.41 1.09
CA LEU A 187 -6.03 18.55 1.26
C LEU A 187 -5.24 18.15 0.01
N ILE A 188 -5.68 17.09 -0.69
CA ILE A 188 -5.09 16.70 -1.98
C ILE A 188 -5.27 17.82 -3.01
N PHE A 189 -6.45 18.44 -3.07
CA PHE A 189 -6.70 19.57 -3.96
C PHE A 189 -5.82 20.78 -3.62
N MET A 190 -5.71 21.15 -2.34
CA MET A 190 -4.84 22.24 -1.88
C MET A 190 -3.35 21.96 -2.14
N SER A 191 -2.94 20.69 -2.13
CA SER A 191 -1.57 20.28 -2.48
C SER A 191 -1.24 20.48 -3.97
N ILE A 192 -2.23 20.72 -4.83
CA ILE A 192 -1.97 21.09 -6.24
C ILE A 192 -1.51 22.55 -6.33
N GLU A 193 -2.08 23.43 -5.49
CA GLU A 193 -1.77 24.85 -5.48
C GLU A 193 -0.44 25.14 -4.77
N ASP A 194 -0.17 24.44 -3.66
CA ASP A 194 1.09 24.54 -2.90
C ASP A 194 1.67 23.13 -2.63
N PRO A 195 2.32 22.52 -3.65
CA PRO A 195 2.85 21.16 -3.59
C PRO A 195 4.01 20.95 -2.63
N THR A 196 4.70 22.03 -2.27
CA THR A 196 5.83 21.98 -1.31
C THR A 196 5.37 22.04 0.15
N ASN A 197 4.07 22.19 0.38
CA ASN A 197 3.55 22.36 1.72
C ASN A 197 3.53 21.05 2.51
N VAL A 198 4.46 20.96 3.45
CA VAL A 198 4.60 19.77 4.31
C VAL A 198 3.38 19.58 5.22
N GLN A 199 2.61 20.63 5.53
CA GLN A 199 1.43 20.52 6.40
C GLN A 199 0.31 19.73 5.73
N TYR A 200 0.10 19.91 4.43
CA TYR A 200 -0.92 19.15 3.70
C TYR A 200 -0.54 17.67 3.62
N LEU A 201 0.73 17.37 3.36
CA LEU A 201 1.27 16.01 3.37
C LEU A 201 1.01 15.33 4.73
N TRP A 202 1.44 15.93 5.84
CA TRP A 202 1.23 15.36 7.17
C TRP A 202 -0.26 15.28 7.55
N GLY A 203 -1.07 16.24 7.11
CA GLY A 203 -2.52 16.22 7.28
C GLY A 203 -3.18 15.04 6.58
N ILE A 204 -2.82 14.79 5.31
CA ILE A 204 -3.29 13.63 4.54
C ILE A 204 -2.92 12.34 5.27
N ILE A 205 -1.66 12.19 5.71
CA ILE A 205 -1.20 10.98 6.41
C ILE A 205 -1.98 10.77 7.71
N ALA A 206 -2.04 11.79 8.57
CA ALA A 206 -2.65 11.69 9.89
C ALA A 206 -4.15 11.36 9.79
N ILE A 207 -4.88 12.07 8.91
CA ILE A 207 -6.31 11.83 8.71
C ILE A 207 -6.55 10.46 8.09
N SER A 208 -5.72 10.01 7.16
CA SER A 208 -5.85 8.69 6.52
C SER A 208 -5.61 7.54 7.52
N CYS A 209 -4.62 7.69 8.41
CA CYS A 209 -4.41 6.76 9.52
C CYS A 209 -5.59 6.71 10.48
N LEU A 210 -6.14 7.86 10.85
CA LEU A 210 -7.33 7.94 11.71
C LEU A 210 -8.54 7.30 11.02
N LEU A 211 -8.72 7.58 9.73
CA LEU A 211 -9.81 7.07 8.92
C LEU A 211 -9.77 5.55 8.78
N GLY A 212 -8.59 4.94 8.64
CA GLY A 212 -8.46 3.47 8.61
C GLY A 212 -8.94 2.81 9.91
N ILE A 213 -8.59 3.38 11.07
CA ILE A 213 -9.08 2.91 12.38
C ILE A 213 -10.61 3.08 12.45
N ILE A 214 -11.12 4.27 12.13
CA ILE A 214 -12.54 4.60 12.27
C ILE A 214 -13.40 3.78 11.30
N LEU A 215 -12.95 3.52 10.07
CA LEU A 215 -13.71 2.74 9.09
C LEU A 215 -13.94 1.30 9.54
N VAL A 216 -12.93 0.71 10.19
CA VAL A 216 -13.01 -0.66 10.70
C VAL A 216 -13.87 -0.74 11.97
N LEU A 217 -13.98 0.34 12.76
CA LEU A 217 -14.92 0.47 13.89
C LEU A 217 -16.37 0.59 13.42
#